data_AF-A0A7K5XDE5-F1
#
_entry.id   AF-A0A7K5XDE5-F1
#
_cell.length_a   1.000
_cell.length_b   1.000
_cell.length_c   1.000
_cell.angle_alpha   90.00
_cell.angle_beta   90.00
_cell.angle_gamma   90.00
#
_symmetry.space_group_name_H-M   'P 1'
#
loop_
_entity.id
_entity.type
_entity.pdbx_description
1 polymer ?
#
loop_
_entity_poly.entity_id
_entity_poly.type
_entity_poly.pdbx_seq_one_letter_code
_entity_poly.pdbx_strand_id
1 'polypeptide(L)'
;QEAIMDGTEIAVSPRSLHSELMCPICLDMLKNTMTTKENKECPTCRKKLVSKRSLRPDPNFDALISKIYPSRDEYEAHQDRVLAKLSRLHNQQALSSSIEEGLKMQAMHR
;
A
#
# COMPACT_ATOMS: atom_id res chain seq x y z
N GLN A 1 -3.39 -24.71 17.14
CA GLN A 1 -2.13 -24.25 16.54
C GLN A 1 -1.14 -24.07 17.68
N GLU A 2 -0.06 -24.84 17.72
CA GLU A 2 1.04 -24.60 18.68
C GLU A 2 1.98 -23.54 18.13
N ALA A 3 2.60 -22.75 19.01
CA ALA A 3 3.56 -21.73 18.60
C ALA A 3 4.90 -22.39 18.23
N ILE A 4 5.48 -21.99 17.11
CA ILE A 4 6.85 -22.37 16.75
C ILE A 4 7.79 -21.58 17.68
N MET A 5 8.58 -22.29 18.49
CA MET A 5 9.45 -21.71 19.54
C MET A 5 10.94 -22.03 19.35
N ASP A 6 11.32 -22.63 18.22
CA ASP A 6 12.67 -23.13 17.93
C ASP A 6 13.69 -22.06 17.52
N GLY A 7 13.34 -20.77 17.67
CA GLY A 7 14.23 -19.67 17.31
C GLY A 7 14.40 -19.48 15.80
N THR A 8 13.55 -20.07 14.97
CA THR A 8 13.60 -19.89 13.51
C THR A 8 13.56 -18.42 13.12
N GLU A 9 14.58 -17.98 12.39
CA GLU A 9 14.63 -16.66 11.77
C GLU A 9 13.95 -16.68 10.40
N ILE A 10 13.12 -15.67 10.11
CA ILE A 10 12.40 -15.56 8.85
C ILE A 10 12.89 -14.31 8.11
N ALA A 11 13.58 -14.52 6.99
CA ALA A 11 13.90 -13.45 6.06
C ALA A 11 12.69 -13.16 5.16
N VAL A 12 12.18 -11.93 5.20
CA VAL A 12 11.08 -11.49 4.34
C VAL A 12 11.60 -10.48 3.33
N SER A 13 11.22 -10.65 2.05
CA SER A 13 11.49 -9.62 1.06
C SER A 13 10.54 -8.44 1.28
N PRO A 14 10.98 -7.19 1.04
CA PRO A 14 10.11 -6.02 1.20
C PRO A 14 8.79 -6.07 0.42
N ARG A 15 8.70 -6.87 -0.65
CA ARG A 15 7.48 -6.99 -1.47
C ARG A 15 6.57 -8.14 -1.06
N SER A 16 7.05 -9.08 -0.24
CA SER A 16 6.33 -10.33 0.06
C SER A 16 5.00 -10.12 0.77
N LEU A 17 4.84 -9.00 1.49
CA LEU A 17 3.64 -8.66 2.25
C LEU A 17 3.00 -7.33 1.79
N HIS A 18 3.39 -6.84 0.61
CA HIS A 18 3.03 -5.50 0.17
C HIS A 18 1.52 -5.34 -0.04
N SER A 19 0.85 -6.32 -0.67
CA SER A 19 -0.60 -6.27 -0.90
C SER A 19 -1.41 -6.40 0.39
N GLU A 20 -0.89 -7.13 1.37
CA GLU A 20 -1.56 -7.45 2.63
C GLU A 20 -1.48 -6.29 3.62
N LEU A 21 -0.42 -5.48 3.52
CA LEU A 21 -0.15 -4.37 4.43
C LEU A 21 -0.41 -3.00 3.80
N MET A 22 -0.93 -2.96 2.56
CA MET A 22 -1.26 -1.72 1.87
C MET A 22 -2.70 -1.28 2.18
N CYS A 23 -2.85 0.02 2.45
CA CYS A 23 -4.13 0.69 2.54
C CYS A 23 -4.76 0.78 1.13
N PRO A 24 -5.94 0.19 0.90
CA PRO A 24 -6.58 0.23 -0.43
C PRO A 24 -7.09 1.63 -0.83
N ILE A 25 -6.99 2.62 0.07
CA ILE A 25 -7.46 3.99 -0.16
C ILE A 25 -6.30 4.90 -0.57
N CYS A 26 -5.22 4.95 0.21
CA CYS A 26 -4.07 5.81 -0.07
C CYS A 26 -2.93 5.09 -0.81
N LEU A 27 -3.02 3.77 -0.96
CA LEU A 27 -2.02 2.93 -1.61
C LEU A 27 -0.64 2.89 -0.92
N ASP A 28 -0.55 3.45 0.29
CA ASP A 28 0.61 3.34 1.17
C ASP A 28 0.44 2.23 2.21
N MET A 29 1.51 1.91 2.94
CA MET A 29 1.45 1.01 4.08
C MET A 29 0.40 1.46 5.12
N LEU A 30 -0.32 0.52 5.71
CA LEU A 30 -1.32 0.78 6.75
C LEU A 30 -0.70 1.50 7.95
N LYS A 31 -1.31 2.62 8.34
CA LYS A 31 -0.99 3.41 9.53
C LYS A 31 -2.28 3.62 10.33
N ASN A 32 -2.22 3.47 11.66
CA ASN A 32 -3.39 3.57 12.55
C ASN A 32 -4.53 2.67 12.07
N THR A 33 -4.24 1.37 11.98
CA THR A 33 -5.09 0.39 11.31
C THR A 33 -6.50 0.38 11.90
N MET A 34 -7.50 0.48 11.04
CA MET A 34 -8.91 0.41 11.40
C MET A 34 -9.55 -0.78 10.68
N THR A 35 -10.23 -1.64 11.43
CA THR A 35 -10.98 -2.78 10.89
C THR A 35 -12.48 -2.55 11.04
N THR A 36 -13.28 -3.24 10.23
CA THR A 36 -14.74 -3.11 10.31
C THR A 36 -15.27 -3.84 11.53
N LYS A 37 -16.21 -3.23 12.27
CA LYS A 37 -16.99 -3.95 13.28
C LYS A 37 -18.05 -4.77 12.56
N GLU A 38 -18.00 -6.09 12.72
CA GLU A 38 -18.94 -7.09 12.21
C GLU A 38 -19.75 -6.63 10.99
N ASN A 39 -19.12 -6.77 9.82
CA ASN A 39 -19.59 -6.51 8.46
C ASN A 39 -20.85 -5.65 8.32
N LYS A 40 -20.70 -4.33 8.07
CA LYS A 40 -21.66 -3.58 7.23
C LYS A 40 -21.05 -2.76 6.09
N GLU A 41 -19.79 -3.07 5.78
CA GLU A 41 -19.21 -3.15 4.42
C GLU A 41 -18.46 -1.92 3.86
N CYS A 42 -17.13 -2.02 3.92
CA CYS A 42 -16.25 -1.83 2.78
C CYS A 42 -14.93 -2.54 3.12
N PRO A 43 -14.54 -3.53 2.32
CA PRO A 43 -13.17 -3.99 2.21
C PRO A 43 -12.77 -3.88 0.73
N THR A 44 -12.67 -2.64 0.26
CA THR A 44 -12.27 -2.28 -1.12
C THR A 44 -13.42 -2.01 -2.11
N CYS A 45 -14.69 -2.03 -1.70
CA CYS A 45 -15.71 -1.06 -2.18
C CYS A 45 -17.16 -1.43 -1.94
N ARG A 46 -17.50 -2.61 -1.42
CA ARG A 46 -18.88 -3.06 -1.59
C ARG A 46 -19.81 -2.56 -0.46
N LYS A 47 -19.88 -1.23 -0.27
CA LYS A 47 -20.85 -0.38 0.51
C LYS A 47 -21.78 -1.14 1.47
N LYS A 48 -21.92 -0.80 2.77
CA LYS A 48 -22.16 0.53 3.34
C LYS A 48 -21.66 0.70 4.80
N LEU A 49 -20.42 1.16 5.00
CA LEU A 49 -19.99 1.77 6.28
C LEU A 49 -20.60 3.17 6.47
N VAL A 50 -21.25 3.45 7.61
CA VAL A 50 -22.05 4.69 7.80
C VAL A 50 -21.40 5.78 8.67
N SER A 51 -20.29 5.50 9.36
CA SER A 51 -19.42 6.52 10.01
C SER A 51 -18.16 5.85 10.59
N LYS A 52 -17.21 6.63 11.12
CA LYS A 52 -16.07 6.10 11.90
C LYS A 52 -16.49 5.18 13.07
N ARG A 53 -17.72 5.30 13.59
CA ARG A 53 -18.22 4.42 14.67
C ARG A 53 -18.38 2.96 14.25
N SER A 54 -18.57 2.71 12.95
CA SER A 54 -18.63 1.37 12.34
C SER A 54 -17.25 0.71 12.20
N LEU A 55 -16.18 1.42 12.55
CA LEU A 55 -14.81 0.93 12.56
C LEU A 55 -14.32 0.74 14.00
N ARG A 56 -13.31 -0.12 14.17
CA ARG A 56 -12.57 -0.36 15.40
C ARG A 56 -11.06 -0.21 15.12
N PRO A 57 -10.28 0.45 16.00
CA PRO A 57 -8.83 0.40 15.91
C PRO A 57 -8.34 -1.05 16.05
N ASP A 58 -7.28 -1.38 15.33
CA ASP A 58 -6.60 -2.67 15.41
C ASP A 58 -5.12 -2.49 15.82
N PRO A 59 -4.87 -2.27 17.13
CA PRO A 59 -3.52 -2.04 17.63
C PRO A 59 -2.62 -3.29 17.48
N ASN A 60 -3.21 -4.49 17.41
CA ASN A 60 -2.45 -5.72 17.22
C ASN A 60 -1.87 -5.78 15.81
N PHE A 61 -2.65 -5.38 14.80
CA PHE A 61 -2.16 -5.32 13.43
C PHE A 61 -1.09 -4.23 13.26
N ASP A 62 -1.26 -3.06 13.88
CA ASP A 62 -0.22 -2.03 13.91
C ASP A 62 1.08 -2.53 14.58
N ALA A 63 0.96 -3.27 15.69
CA ALA A 63 2.11 -3.86 16.38
C ALA A 63 2.80 -4.93 15.53
N LEU A 64 2.04 -5.74 14.79
CA LEU A 64 2.60 -6.72 13.85
C LEU A 64 3.39 -6.02 12.74
N ILE A 65 2.82 -4.98 12.12
CA ILE A 65 3.51 -4.18 11.10
C ILE A 65 4.80 -3.60 11.66
N SER A 66 4.78 -3.04 12.88
CA SER A 66 5.98 -2.47 13.50
C SER A 66 7.05 -3.51 13.83
N LYS A 67 6.68 -4.77 14.09
CA LYS A 67 7.66 -5.85 14.33
C LYS A 67 8.31 -6.32 13.03
N ILE A 68 7.55 -6.36 11.93
CA ILE A 68 8.05 -6.78 10.61
C ILE A 68 8.86 -5.63 9.97
N TYR A 69 8.39 -4.40 10.10
CA TYR A 69 9.01 -3.19 9.57
C TYR A 69 9.18 -2.15 10.69
N PRO A 70 10.29 -2.22 11.45
CA PRO A 70 10.55 -1.32 12.60
C PRO A 70 10.57 0.16 12.24
N SER A 71 11.02 0.51 11.04
CA SER A 71 11.01 1.87 10.50
C SER A 71 10.22 1.92 9.20
N ARG A 72 9.09 2.62 9.22
CA ARG A 72 8.22 2.81 8.05
C ARG A 72 8.86 3.74 7.02
N ASP A 73 9.47 4.83 7.48
CA ASP A 73 10.11 5.83 6.62
C ASP A 73 11.27 5.20 5.83
N GLU A 74 12.05 4.32 6.45
CA GLU A 74 13.12 3.60 5.76
C GLU A 74 12.58 2.65 4.70
N TYR A 75 11.47 1.96 4.98
CA TYR A 75 10.82 1.06 4.03
C TYR A 75 10.25 1.83 2.83
N GLU A 76 9.49 2.91 3.07
CA GLU A 76 8.92 3.77 2.03
C GLU A 76 10.04 4.35 1.15
N ALA A 77 11.09 4.93 1.77
CA ALA A 77 12.24 5.45 1.03
C ALA A 77 12.99 4.37 0.24
N HIS A 78 12.98 3.11 0.70
CA HIS A 78 13.55 2.00 -0.06
C HIS A 78 12.67 1.66 -1.27
N GLN A 79 11.35 1.60 -1.11
CA GLN A 79 10.42 1.36 -2.22
C GLN A 79 10.55 2.43 -3.31
N ASP A 80 10.56 3.70 -2.92
CA ASP A 80 10.72 4.83 -3.85
C ASP A 80 12.02 4.74 -4.64
N ARG A 81 13.13 4.43 -3.97
CA ARG A 81 14.43 4.24 -4.62
C ARG A 81 14.41 3.11 -5.63
N VAL A 82 13.70 2.02 -5.34
CA VAL A 82 13.58 0.88 -6.25
C VAL A 82 12.68 1.21 -7.45
N LEU A 83 11.55 1.88 -7.21
CA LEU A 83 10.66 2.32 -8.27
C LEU A 83 11.35 3.32 -9.21
N ALA A 84 12.10 4.28 -8.66
CA ALA A 84 12.88 5.25 -9.43
C ALA A 84 14.00 4.60 -10.25
N LYS A 85 14.56 3.46 -9.82
CA LYS A 85 15.52 2.69 -10.63
C LYS A 85 14.82 1.97 -11.79
N LEU A 86 13.67 1.35 -11.53
CA LEU A 86 12.87 0.67 -12.55
C LEU A 86 12.35 1.65 -13.62
N SER A 87 11.90 2.84 -13.23
CA SER A 87 11.40 3.84 -14.16
C SER A 87 12.47 4.32 -15.14
N ARG A 88 13.73 4.43 -14.70
CA ARG A 88 14.88 4.79 -15.56
C ARG A 88 15.22 3.73 -16.60
N LEU A 89 14.87 2.47 -16.36
CA LEU A 89 15.11 1.37 -17.30
C LEU A 89 14.04 1.27 -18.38
N HIS A 90 12.89 1.92 -18.18
CA HIS A 90 11.84 2.02 -19.19
C HIS A 90 11.98 3.32 -20.00
N ASN A 91 11.55 3.30 -21.27
CA ASN A 91 11.51 4.47 -22.15
C ASN A 91 10.38 5.45 -21.73
N GLN A 92 10.43 5.88 -20.46
CA GLN A 92 9.43 6.74 -19.83
C GLN A 92 9.34 8.10 -20.55
N GLN A 93 10.44 8.55 -21.15
CA GLN A 93 10.46 9.77 -21.97
C GLN A 93 9.56 9.67 -23.20
N ALA A 94 9.69 8.61 -24.02
CA ALA A 94 8.85 8.48 -25.22
C ALA A 94 7.35 8.35 -24.88
N LEU A 95 7.03 7.63 -23.81
CA LEU A 95 5.63 7.54 -23.33
C LEU A 95 5.13 8.90 -22.84
N SER A 96 5.93 9.63 -22.05
CA SER A 96 5.57 10.95 -21.53
C SER A 96 5.31 11.95 -22.66
N SER A 97 6.19 12.00 -23.67
CA SER A 97 6.04 12.90 -24.81
C SER A 97 4.78 12.60 -25.62
N SER A 98 4.49 11.32 -25.88
CA SER A 98 3.29 10.92 -26.63
C SER A 98 1.98 11.28 -25.89
N ILE A 99 1.95 11.12 -24.56
CA ILE A 99 0.79 11.51 -23.74
C ILE A 99 0.60 13.03 -23.78
N GLU A 100 1.68 13.81 -23.63
CA GLU A 100 1.61 15.27 -23.64
C GLU A 100 1.12 15.82 -24.99
N GLU A 101 1.62 15.27 -26.10
CA GLU A 101 1.16 15.63 -27.44
C GLU A 101 -0.31 15.27 -27.66
N GLY A 102 -0.75 14.10 -27.19
CA GLY A 102 -2.15 13.69 -27.26
C GLY A 102 -3.08 14.62 -26.49
N LEU A 103 -2.70 15.02 -25.28
CA LEU A 103 -3.45 15.99 -24.47
C LEU A 103 -3.53 17.37 -25.16
N LYS A 104 -2.43 17.85 -25.76
CA LYS A 104 -2.41 19.11 -26.51
C LYS A 104 -3.36 19.06 -27.72
N MET A 105 -3.33 17.97 -28.50
CA MET A 105 -4.25 17.81 -29.64
C MET A 105 -5.71 17.82 -29.21
N GLN A 106 -6.06 17.15 -28.11
CA GLN A 106 -7.44 17.11 -27.61
C GLN A 106 -7.90 18.49 -27.10
N ALA A 107 -7.00 19.27 -26.49
CA ALA A 107 -7.32 20.62 -26.03
C ALA A 107 -7.58 21.60 -27.18
N MET A 108 -6.94 21.40 -28.34
CA MET A 108 -7.15 22.21 -29.55
C MET A 108 -8.50 21.94 -30.22
N HIS A 109 -9.16 20.81 -29.90
CA HIS A 109 -10.43 20.36 -30.47
C HIS A 109 -11.61 20.52 -29.49
N ARG A 110 -11.43 21.25 -28.40
CA ARG A 110 -12.50 21.68 -27.48
C ARG A 110 -12.90 23.12 -27.79
#